data_AF-A0A7S1HC36-F1
#
_entry.id   AF-A0A7S1HC36-F1
#
_cell.length_a   1.000
_cell.length_b   1.000
_cell.length_c   1.000
_cell.angle_alpha   90.00
_cell.angle_beta   90.00
_cell.angle_gamma   90.00
#
_symmetry.space_group_name_H-M   'P 1'
#
loop_
_entity.id
_entity.type
_entity.pdbx_description
1 polymer ?
#
loop_
_entity_poly.entity_id
_entity_poly.type
_entity_poly.pdbx_seq_one_letter_code
_entity_poly.pdbx_strand_id
1 'polypeptide(L)'
;MQRRDFLHLAGLGGGAIFSASLAGCATAGRPQDEFYFVQLSDTHWGFQGAPNPDARGTLPKAVAAVNALPRQPDFIVFTGDLTHTTDDPAERRRRMAEFKQIVGELKVKTVRFMPGAHDASLDRGAAFKELFGDTYYRFDHKGVHF
;
A
#
# COMPACT_ATOMS: atom_id res chain seq x y z
N MET A 1 -4.23 17.26 -14.75
CA MET A 1 -4.01 17.11 -13.30
C MET A 1 -2.87 18.05 -12.92
N GLN A 2 -3.06 19.00 -11.99
CA GLN A 2 -2.00 19.95 -11.64
C GLN A 2 -1.08 19.35 -10.55
N ARG A 3 0.24 19.58 -10.63
CA ARG A 3 1.22 19.07 -9.65
C ARG A 3 0.92 19.47 -8.20
N ARG A 4 0.17 20.57 -7.99
CA ARG A 4 -0.14 21.12 -6.67
C ARG A 4 -1.12 20.26 -5.89
N ASP A 5 -2.07 19.60 -6.56
CA ASP A 5 -3.07 18.74 -5.91
C ASP A 5 -2.43 17.48 -5.30
N PHE A 6 -1.30 17.02 -5.86
CA PHE A 6 -0.56 15.84 -5.38
C PHE A 6 0.32 16.12 -4.16
N LEU A 7 0.85 17.35 -4.02
CA LEU A 7 1.74 17.69 -2.90
C LEU A 7 1.02 17.72 -1.54
N HIS A 8 -0.31 17.87 -1.54
CA HIS A 8 -1.11 17.76 -0.32
C HIS A 8 -1.14 16.33 0.26
N LEU A 9 -0.87 15.30 -0.55
CA LEU A 9 -0.85 13.90 -0.10
C LEU A 9 0.42 13.57 0.71
N ALA A 10 1.55 14.21 0.38
CA ALA A 10 2.85 13.90 0.98
C ALA A 10 2.97 14.23 2.49
N GLY A 11 2.02 15.00 3.05
CA GLY A 11 2.07 15.46 4.45
C GLY A 11 1.15 14.74 5.44
N LEU A 12 0.32 13.80 5.01
CA LEU A 12 -0.80 13.30 5.85
C LEU A 12 -0.62 11.91 6.50
N GLY A 13 0.57 11.32 6.45
CA GLY A 13 0.85 10.16 7.30
C GLY A 13 1.99 9.30 6.79
N GLY A 14 3.14 9.37 7.48
CA GLY A 14 4.15 8.32 7.68
C GLY A 14 4.63 7.40 6.55
N GLY A 15 4.10 7.46 5.34
CA GLY A 15 4.44 6.62 4.19
C GLY A 15 4.52 7.50 2.95
N ALA A 16 5.62 7.37 2.22
CA ALA A 16 5.86 8.18 1.03
C ALA A 16 4.82 7.86 -0.04
N ILE A 17 3.99 8.84 -0.39
CA ILE A 17 3.10 8.74 -1.54
C ILE A 17 3.91 9.14 -2.76
N PHE A 18 4.48 8.14 -3.43
CA PHE A 18 5.16 8.34 -4.71
C PHE A 18 4.16 8.14 -5.85
N SER A 19 4.01 9.13 -6.72
CA SER A 19 3.36 8.97 -8.02
C SER A 19 4.43 8.90 -9.10
N ALA A 20 4.66 7.70 -9.64
CA ALA A 20 5.50 7.51 -10.81
C ALA A 20 4.62 7.58 -12.06
N SER A 21 4.84 8.58 -12.92
CA SER A 21 4.53 8.44 -14.34
C SER A 21 5.76 7.84 -15.01
N LEU A 22 5.66 6.61 -15.52
CA LEU A 22 6.71 6.03 -16.37
C LEU A 22 6.62 6.66 -17.76
N ALA A 23 6.98 7.94 -17.88
CA ALA A 23 7.15 8.57 -19.18
C ALA A 23 8.60 8.37 -19.62
N GLY A 24 8.84 7.44 -20.56
CA GLY A 24 9.98 7.54 -21.47
C GLY A 24 11.14 6.54 -21.37
N CYS A 25 11.05 5.42 -20.65
CA CYS A 25 12.14 4.41 -20.62
C CYS A 25 11.91 3.14 -21.46
N ALA A 26 10.81 3.05 -22.22
CA ALA A 26 10.59 1.93 -23.14
C ALA A 26 10.95 2.34 -24.58
N THR A 27 12.12 1.89 -25.06
CA THR A 27 12.42 1.91 -26.49
C THR A 27 11.71 0.72 -27.16
N ALA A 28 10.94 1.02 -28.21
CA ALA A 28 10.19 0.12 -29.10
C ALA A 28 8.89 -0.53 -28.55
N GLY A 29 7.75 0.11 -28.83
CA GLY A 29 6.45 -0.59 -28.93
C GLY A 29 5.23 0.18 -28.42
N ARG A 30 4.44 0.74 -29.37
CA ARG A 30 3.12 1.40 -29.19
C ARG A 30 3.09 2.62 -28.24
N PRO A 31 2.14 3.57 -28.42
CA PRO A 31 1.84 4.55 -27.38
C PRO A 31 1.43 3.75 -26.13
N GLN A 32 2.27 3.71 -25.11
CA GLN A 32 1.87 3.15 -23.82
C GLN A 32 0.77 4.05 -23.28
N ASP A 33 -0.40 3.46 -23.00
CA ASP A 33 -1.47 4.17 -22.31
C ASP A 33 -0.91 4.72 -21.00
N GLU A 34 -0.92 6.04 -20.84
CA GLU A 34 -0.44 6.68 -19.63
C GLU A 34 -1.23 6.14 -18.42
N PHE A 35 -0.51 5.80 -17.36
CA PHE A 35 -1.11 5.38 -16.10
C PHE A 35 -0.27 5.86 -14.93
N TYR A 36 -0.87 5.76 -13.76
CA TYR A 36 -0.19 5.94 -12.49
C TYR A 36 -0.82 5.00 -11.48
N PHE A 37 -0.04 4.66 -10.47
CA PHE A 37 -0.47 3.92 -9.30
C PHE A 37 -0.07 4.70 -8.06
N VAL A 38 -0.66 4.35 -6.93
CA VAL A 38 -0.24 4.87 -5.62
C VAL A 38 0.52 3.78 -4.89
N GLN A 39 1.67 4.14 -4.34
CA GLN A 39 2.41 3.30 -3.41
C GLN A 39 2.20 3.80 -1.99
N LEU A 40 1.91 2.88 -1.07
CA LEU A 40 1.89 3.06 0.37
C LEU A 40 2.87 2.06 1.00
N SER A 41 3.48 2.41 2.12
CA SER A 41 4.48 1.57 2.78
C SER A 41 4.46 1.79 4.28
N ASP A 42 4.96 0.81 5.04
CA ASP A 42 5.30 0.93 6.46
C ASP A 42 4.15 1.47 7.32
N THR A 43 2.95 0.96 7.08
CA THR A 43 1.74 1.43 7.78
C THR A 43 1.74 1.03 9.25
N HIS A 44 2.47 -0.05 9.60
CA HIS A 44 2.63 -0.56 10.97
C HIS A 44 1.32 -0.58 11.77
N TRP A 45 0.25 -1.11 11.17
CA TRP A 45 -1.05 -1.19 11.85
C TRP A 45 -0.93 -1.98 13.16
N GLY A 46 -1.46 -1.41 14.24
CA GLY A 46 -1.35 -1.97 15.59
C GLY A 46 -0.14 -1.49 16.40
N PHE A 47 0.72 -0.62 15.84
CA PHE A 47 1.75 0.08 16.62
C PHE A 47 1.12 0.98 17.69
N GLN A 48 1.79 1.08 18.84
CA GLN A 48 1.45 2.00 19.92
C GLN A 48 2.75 2.56 20.51
N GLY A 49 2.92 3.88 20.53
CA GLY A 49 4.10 4.50 21.12
C GLY A 49 4.25 5.98 20.78
N ALA A 50 5.10 6.67 21.53
CA ALA A 50 5.36 8.09 21.36
C ALA A 50 5.79 8.54 19.94
N PRO A 51 6.56 7.74 19.15
CA PRO A 51 6.94 8.13 17.79
C PRO A 51 5.77 8.38 16.83
N ASN A 52 4.63 7.71 17.04
CA ASN A 52 3.40 7.98 16.32
C ASN A 52 2.21 7.98 17.30
N PRO A 53 1.84 9.15 17.84
CA PRO A 53 0.74 9.26 18.80
C PRO A 53 -0.63 8.97 18.18
N ASP A 54 -0.74 8.96 16.84
CA ASP A 54 -1.99 8.66 16.10
C ASP A 54 -1.84 7.45 15.17
N ALA A 55 -1.17 6.40 15.66
CA ALA A 55 -0.95 5.17 14.90
C ALA A 55 -2.26 4.52 14.40
N ARG A 56 -3.36 4.68 15.14
CA ARG A 56 -4.69 4.15 14.76
C ARG A 56 -5.42 5.02 13.73
N GLY A 57 -5.15 6.32 13.69
CA GLY A 57 -5.78 7.23 12.72
C GLY A 57 -5.04 7.34 11.39
N THR A 58 -3.73 7.03 11.36
CA THR A 58 -2.87 7.27 10.18
C THR A 58 -3.33 6.46 8.95
N LEU A 59 -3.59 5.15 9.10
CA LEU A 59 -4.02 4.30 7.97
C LEU A 59 -5.40 4.70 7.41
N PRO A 60 -6.46 4.89 8.23
CA PRO A 60 -7.74 5.42 7.74
C PRO A 60 -7.62 6.77 7.02
N LYS A 61 -6.76 7.67 7.52
CA LYS A 61 -6.50 8.96 6.85
C LYS A 61 -5.83 8.77 5.49
N ALA A 62 -4.87 7.86 5.37
CA ALA A 62 -4.26 7.53 4.08
C ALA A 62 -5.28 6.97 3.09
N VAL A 63 -6.16 6.06 3.53
CA VAL A 63 -7.27 5.52 2.71
C VAL A 63 -8.20 6.64 2.25
N ALA A 64 -8.61 7.53 3.17
CA ALA A 64 -9.44 8.68 2.84
C ALA A 64 -8.76 9.63 1.83
N ALA A 65 -7.46 9.87 1.98
CA ALA A 65 -6.68 10.73 1.09
C ALA A 65 -6.61 10.15 -0.33
N VAL A 66 -6.35 8.84 -0.48
CA VAL A 66 -6.36 8.17 -1.79
C VAL A 66 -7.77 8.21 -2.41
N ASN A 67 -8.81 7.96 -1.61
CA ASN A 67 -10.20 8.03 -2.06
C ASN A 67 -10.65 9.43 -2.48
N ALA A 68 -9.98 10.49 -2.00
CA ALA A 68 -10.24 11.88 -2.34
C ALA A 68 -9.50 12.35 -3.61
N LEU A 69 -8.61 11.53 -4.19
CA LEU A 69 -7.91 11.90 -5.42
C LEU A 69 -8.91 12.16 -6.57
N PRO A 70 -8.76 13.27 -7.32
CA PRO A 70 -9.72 13.69 -8.35
C PRO A 70 -9.76 12.73 -9.54
N ARG A 71 -8.64 12.05 -9.80
CA ARG A 71 -8.57 10.83 -10.62
C ARG A 71 -8.19 9.70 -9.69
N GLN A 72 -8.75 8.51 -9.91
CA GLN A 72 -8.35 7.32 -9.15
C GLN A 72 -7.17 6.63 -9.86
N PRO A 73 -6.18 6.10 -9.12
CA PRO A 73 -5.06 5.38 -9.71
C PRO A 73 -5.54 4.06 -10.34
N ASP A 74 -4.76 3.54 -11.29
CA ASP A 74 -5.09 2.28 -11.96
C ASP A 74 -5.00 1.08 -10.99
N PHE A 75 -4.05 1.13 -10.06
CA PHE A 75 -3.90 0.18 -8.97
C PHE A 75 -3.19 0.85 -7.78
N ILE A 76 -3.17 0.16 -6.64
CA ILE A 76 -2.47 0.58 -5.42
C ILE A 76 -1.51 -0.53 -5.01
N VAL A 77 -0.32 -0.17 -4.53
CA VAL A 77 0.67 -1.13 -4.01
C VAL A 77 0.99 -0.79 -2.56
N PHE A 78 0.95 -1.78 -1.69
CA PHE A 78 1.51 -1.72 -0.34
C PHE A 78 2.83 -2.47 -0.28
N THR A 79 3.92 -1.78 0.03
CA THR A 79 5.30 -2.31 -0.07
C THR A 79 5.90 -2.74 1.26
N GLY A 80 5.15 -3.49 2.06
CA GLY A 80 5.65 -4.09 3.29
C GLY A 80 5.29 -3.35 4.57
N ASP A 81 5.56 -4.04 5.68
CA ASP A 81 5.30 -3.63 7.07
C ASP A 81 3.87 -3.11 7.26
N LEU A 82 2.91 -3.91 6.76
CA LEU A 82 1.48 -3.60 6.81
C LEU A 82 1.01 -3.50 8.26
N THR A 83 1.46 -4.46 9.07
CA THR A 83 1.13 -4.57 10.50
C THR A 83 2.38 -4.46 11.35
N HIS A 84 2.22 -3.99 12.58
CA HIS A 84 3.31 -4.00 13.54
C HIS A 84 3.48 -5.41 14.15
N THR A 85 4.73 -5.84 14.30
CA THR A 85 5.06 -7.18 14.83
C THR A 85 4.45 -7.43 16.21
N THR A 86 4.12 -8.69 16.43
CA THR A 86 3.69 -9.24 17.70
C THR A 86 4.08 -10.73 17.77
N ASP A 87 4.50 -11.17 18.95
CA ASP A 87 4.84 -12.57 19.20
C ASP A 87 3.58 -13.45 19.31
N ASP A 88 2.41 -12.85 19.57
CA ASP A 88 1.13 -13.56 19.65
C ASP A 88 0.57 -13.87 18.24
N PRO A 89 0.44 -15.16 17.84
CA PRO A 89 -0.09 -15.54 16.54
C PRO A 89 -1.57 -15.16 16.31
N ALA A 90 -2.37 -15.08 17.38
CA ALA A 90 -3.77 -14.67 17.28
C ALA A 90 -3.87 -13.15 17.05
N GLU A 91 -3.08 -12.37 17.78
CA GLU A 91 -2.95 -10.92 17.58
C GLU A 91 -2.47 -10.59 16.17
N ARG A 92 -1.48 -11.33 15.64
CA ARG A 92 -0.96 -11.13 14.28
C ARG A 92 -2.07 -11.26 13.24
N ARG A 93 -2.85 -12.35 13.29
CA ARG A 93 -3.98 -12.57 12.39
C ARG A 93 -5.06 -11.51 12.55
N ARG A 94 -5.37 -11.13 13.79
CA ARG A 94 -6.35 -10.07 14.07
C ARG A 94 -5.92 -8.74 13.42
N ARG A 95 -4.67 -8.31 13.60
CA ARG A 95 -4.14 -7.09 12.99
C ARG A 95 -4.14 -7.13 11.48
N MET A 96 -3.77 -8.25 10.87
CA MET A 96 -3.81 -8.39 9.41
C MET A 96 -5.25 -8.37 8.87
N ALA A 97 -6.20 -8.99 9.58
CA ALA A 97 -7.61 -8.93 9.22
C ALA A 97 -8.18 -7.51 9.35
N GLU A 98 -7.87 -6.81 10.44
CA GLU A 98 -8.23 -5.40 10.65
C GLU A 98 -7.64 -4.50 9.56
N PHE A 99 -6.34 -4.66 9.25
CA PHE A 99 -5.69 -3.95 8.16
C PHE A 99 -6.43 -4.18 6.84
N LYS A 100 -6.72 -5.45 6.50
CA LYS A 100 -7.46 -5.83 5.28
C LYS A 100 -8.85 -5.20 5.24
N GLN A 101 -9.54 -5.13 6.38
CA GLN A 101 -10.84 -4.47 6.48
C GLN A 101 -10.74 -2.97 6.16
N ILE A 102 -9.77 -2.27 6.78
CA ILE A 102 -9.59 -0.82 6.61
C ILE A 102 -9.23 -0.49 5.15
N VAL A 103 -8.25 -1.19 4.56
CA VAL A 103 -7.88 -0.95 3.15
C VAL A 103 -8.96 -1.41 2.18
N GLY A 104 -9.89 -2.27 2.62
CA GLY A 104 -11.09 -2.65 1.86
C GLY A 104 -11.99 -1.47 1.50
N GLU A 105 -11.88 -0.35 2.22
CA GLU A 105 -12.60 0.90 1.96
C GLU A 105 -12.01 1.72 0.79
N LEU A 106 -10.84 1.35 0.26
CA LEU A 106 -10.27 1.99 -0.94
C LEU A 106 -11.23 1.86 -2.13
N LYS A 107 -11.46 2.96 -2.87
CA LYS A 107 -12.29 2.97 -4.08
C LYS A 107 -11.68 2.11 -5.18
N VAL A 108 -10.36 2.14 -5.32
CA VAL A 108 -9.60 1.27 -6.22
C VAL A 108 -9.48 -0.11 -5.59
N LYS A 109 -10.03 -1.13 -6.26
CA LYS A 109 -10.04 -2.51 -5.78
C LYS A 109 -8.86 -3.35 -6.26
N THR A 110 -8.11 -2.86 -7.25
CA THR A 110 -6.85 -3.46 -7.67
C THR A 110 -5.75 -3.04 -6.69
N VAL A 111 -5.61 -3.82 -5.61
CA VAL A 111 -4.59 -3.59 -4.58
C VAL A 111 -3.59 -4.74 -4.56
N ARG A 112 -2.31 -4.39 -4.56
CA ARG A 112 -1.16 -5.29 -4.55
C ARG A 112 -0.49 -5.19 -3.18
N PHE A 113 -0.30 -6.32 -2.49
CA PHE A 113 0.32 -6.34 -1.17
C PHE A 113 1.66 -7.06 -1.24
N MET A 114 2.66 -6.56 -0.55
CA MET A 114 3.94 -7.22 -0.33
C MET A 114 4.17 -7.29 1.18
N PRO A 115 4.67 -8.40 1.73
CA PRO A 115 5.02 -8.46 3.15
C PRO A 115 6.35 -7.75 3.40
N GLY A 116 6.46 -7.07 4.54
CA GLY A 116 7.74 -6.60 5.07
C GLY A 116 8.30 -7.53 6.15
N ALA A 117 9.37 -7.08 6.81
CA ALA A 117 9.98 -7.84 7.90
C ALA A 117 8.99 -8.05 9.05
N HIS A 118 8.17 -7.04 9.37
CA HIS A 118 7.22 -7.10 10.47
C HIS A 118 6.04 -8.05 10.21
N ASP A 119 5.71 -8.29 8.94
CA ASP A 119 4.60 -9.15 8.53
C ASP A 119 5.00 -10.64 8.42
N ALA A 120 6.27 -10.93 8.10
CA ALA A 120 6.69 -12.28 7.71
C ALA A 120 7.82 -12.90 8.53
N SER A 121 8.62 -12.14 9.30
CA SER A 121 9.83 -12.70 9.92
C SER A 121 9.56 -13.80 10.95
N LEU A 122 8.49 -13.67 11.75
CA LEU A 122 8.21 -14.58 12.87
C LEU A 122 7.56 -15.91 12.44
N ASP A 123 6.81 -15.93 11.34
CA ASP A 123 6.08 -17.13 10.89
C ASP A 123 6.31 -17.47 9.41
N ARG A 124 7.34 -16.89 8.80
CA ARG A 124 7.68 -17.04 7.38
C ARG A 124 6.51 -16.63 6.46
N GLY A 125 5.77 -15.60 6.87
CA GLY A 125 4.64 -15.03 6.14
C GLY A 125 3.40 -15.93 6.13
N ALA A 126 3.27 -16.86 7.08
CA ALA A 126 2.11 -17.77 7.12
C ALA A 126 0.80 -16.98 7.28
N ALA A 127 0.71 -16.12 8.30
CA ALA A 127 -0.48 -15.29 8.51
C ALA A 127 -0.74 -14.32 7.34
N PHE A 128 0.32 -13.77 6.75
CA PHE A 128 0.20 -12.90 5.58
C PHE A 128 -0.47 -13.65 4.40
N LYS A 129 0.03 -14.85 4.08
CA LYS A 129 -0.45 -15.64 2.94
C LYS A 129 -1.92 -16.04 3.09
N GLU A 130 -2.38 -16.31 4.30
CA GLU A 130 -3.79 -16.63 4.60
C GLU A 130 -4.74 -15.51 4.13
N LEU A 131 -4.30 -14.24 4.19
CA LEU A 131 -5.16 -13.08 3.96
C LEU A 131 -4.87 -12.34 2.65
N PHE A 132 -3.62 -12.32 2.20
CA PHE A 132 -3.17 -11.49 1.07
C PHE A 132 -2.64 -12.31 -0.12
N GLY A 133 -2.45 -13.63 0.04
CA GLY A 133 -1.91 -14.50 -1.01
C GLY A 133 -0.39 -14.55 -1.02
N ASP A 134 0.18 -14.95 -2.16
CA ASP A 134 1.61 -15.24 -2.28
C ASP A 134 2.50 -14.03 -1.93
N THR A 135 3.65 -14.31 -1.30
CA THR A 135 4.60 -13.29 -0.85
C THR A 135 5.50 -12.77 -1.96
N TYR A 136 5.47 -13.41 -3.13
CA TYR A 136 6.17 -13.02 -4.35
C TYR A 136 5.24 -13.32 -5.53
N TYR A 137 5.13 -12.36 -6.43
CA TYR A 137 4.32 -12.49 -7.64
C TYR A 137 4.79 -11.46 -8.65
N ARG A 138 4.21 -11.55 -9.84
CA ARG A 138 4.42 -10.62 -10.94
C ARG A 138 3.09 -10.29 -11.60
N PHE A 139 3.00 -9.15 -12.24
CA PHE A 139 1.85 -8.79 -13.05
C PHE A 139 2.22 -7.78 -14.14
N ASP A 140 1.45 -7.79 -15.22
CA ASP A 140 1.58 -6.79 -16.27
C ASP A 140 0.46 -5.77 -16.15
N HIS A 141 0.79 -4.49 -16.35
CA HIS A 141 -0.19 -3.41 -16.44
C HIS A 141 0.14 -2.49 -17.60
N LYS A 142 -0.76 -2.41 -18.58
CA LYS A 142 -0.60 -1.56 -19.79
C LYS A 142 0.76 -1.71 -20.49
N GLY A 143 1.27 -2.95 -20.54
CA GLY A 143 2.55 -3.27 -21.18
C GLY A 143 3.79 -2.97 -20.35
N VAL A 144 3.65 -2.64 -19.05
CA VAL A 144 4.74 -2.58 -18.07
C VAL A 144 4.67 -3.80 -17.17
N HIS A 145 5.83 -4.45 -16.92
CA HIS A 145 5.95 -5.59 -16.02
C HIS A 145 6.33 -5.14 -14.60
N PHE A 146 5.67 -5.70 -13.61
CA PHE A 146 5.89 -5.49 -12.18
C PHE A 146 6.15 -6.82 -11.47
#